data_AF-A0A2A5P0E3-F1
#
_entry.id   AF-A0A2A5P0E3-F1
#
_cell.length_a   1.000
_cell.length_b   1.000
_cell.length_c   1.000
_cell.angle_alpha   90.00
_cell.angle_beta   90.00
_cell.angle_gamma   90.00
#
_symmetry.space_group_name_H-M   'P 1'
#
loop_
_entity.id
_entity.type
_entity.pdbx_description
1 polymer ?
#
loop_
_entity_poly.entity_id
_entity_poly.type
_entity_poly.pdbx_seq_one_letter_code
_entity_poly.pdbx_strand_id
1 'polypeptide(L)'
;GCEVELFGALRSGRPEPWPDVAFEVAEAVAGGRFDYGVLICYTGTGVCIAANKVKGIRAALCFDAKTAEGARLWNDANVLALSARLLSEEVAKEIVDAWLSVAAPDPSEKRNVDRVRAYEEEHMK
;
A
#
# COMPACT_ATOMS: atom_id res chain seq x y z
N GLY A 1 -2.31 -0.81 -19.45
CA GLY A 1 -1.15 -0.33 -18.67
C GLY A 1 -1.65 0.55 -17.57
N CYS A 2 -0.96 0.61 -16.43
CA CYS A 2 -1.33 1.49 -15.33
C CYS A 2 -0.92 2.94 -15.63
N GLU A 3 -1.75 3.91 -15.28
CA GLU A 3 -1.31 5.30 -15.14
C GLU A 3 -0.53 5.44 -13.83
N VAL A 4 0.62 6.11 -13.87
CA VAL A 4 1.54 6.18 -12.72
C VAL A 4 1.94 7.63 -12.48
N GLU A 5 1.71 8.10 -11.25
CA GLU A 5 2.27 9.36 -10.75
C GLU A 5 3.38 9.07 -9.73
N LEU A 6 4.49 9.80 -9.84
CA LEU A 6 5.63 9.66 -8.94
C LEU A 6 5.51 10.59 -7.75
N PHE A 7 5.91 10.09 -6.58
CA PHE A 7 5.91 10.81 -5.31
C PHE A 7 7.29 10.80 -4.66
N GLY A 8 7.50 11.73 -3.72
CA GLY A 8 8.74 11.84 -2.94
C GLY A 8 10.00 11.98 -3.80
N ALA A 9 11.06 11.26 -3.44
CA ALA A 9 12.35 11.35 -4.09
C ALA A 9 12.33 11.02 -5.59
N LEU A 10 11.39 10.19 -6.05
CA LEU A 10 11.22 9.89 -7.48
C LEU A 10 10.66 11.07 -8.27
N ARG A 11 9.92 11.96 -7.60
CA ARG A 11 9.39 13.20 -8.18
C ARG A 11 10.36 14.36 -8.05
N SER A 12 10.95 14.55 -6.88
CA SER A 12 11.77 15.72 -6.57
C SER A 12 13.27 15.55 -6.88
N GLY A 13 13.73 14.31 -7.10
CA GLY A 13 15.15 13.99 -7.29
C GLY A 13 16.01 14.15 -6.03
N ARG A 14 15.40 14.32 -4.85
CA ARG A 14 16.11 14.46 -3.56
C ARG A 14 15.43 13.67 -2.44
N PRO A 15 16.15 13.29 -1.38
CA PRO A 15 15.53 12.64 -0.23
C PRO A 15 14.44 13.51 0.39
N GLU A 16 13.30 12.90 0.70
CA GLU A 16 12.18 13.50 1.43
C GLU A 16 11.87 12.66 2.67
N PRO A 17 11.32 13.26 3.74
CA PRO A 17 10.91 12.50 4.91
C PRO A 17 9.89 11.43 4.53
N TRP A 18 10.21 10.17 4.82
CA TRP A 18 9.35 9.04 4.49
C TRP A 18 7.93 9.12 5.06
N PRO A 19 7.65 9.76 6.24
CA PRO A 19 6.26 9.89 6.70
C PRO A 19 5.45 10.79 5.78
N ASP A 20 6.02 11.93 5.37
CA ASP A 20 5.34 12.93 4.55
C ASP A 20 4.95 12.34 3.20
N VAL A 21 5.86 11.61 2.56
CA VAL A 21 5.59 10.90 1.30
C VAL A 21 4.54 9.81 1.48
N ALA A 22 4.59 9.07 2.59
CA ALA A 22 3.60 8.03 2.88
C ALA A 22 2.20 8.62 3.08
N PHE A 23 2.08 9.75 3.79
CA PHE A 23 0.80 10.46 3.95
C PHE A 23 0.28 10.99 2.63
N GLU A 24 1.13 11.60 1.81
CA GLU A 24 0.70 12.14 0.51
C GLU A 24 0.10 11.06 -0.41
N VAL A 25 0.76 9.90 -0.52
CA VAL A 25 0.26 8.76 -1.30
C VAL A 25 -1.02 8.19 -0.66
N ALA A 26 -1.02 8.00 0.65
CA ALA A 26 -2.14 7.46 1.40
C ALA A 26 -3.39 8.35 1.29
N GLU A 27 -3.27 9.66 1.43
CA GLU A 27 -4.38 10.61 1.26
C GLU A 27 -4.87 10.66 -0.18
N ALA A 28 -3.98 10.52 -1.17
CA ALA A 28 -4.37 10.48 -2.58
C ALA A 28 -5.20 9.23 -2.90
N VAL A 29 -4.83 8.08 -2.34
CA VAL A 29 -5.61 6.83 -2.47
C VAL A 29 -6.92 6.90 -1.69
N ALA A 30 -6.89 7.35 -0.42
CA ALA A 30 -8.08 7.46 0.41
C ALA A 30 -9.10 8.46 -0.16
N GLY A 31 -8.63 9.55 -0.77
CA GLY A 31 -9.44 10.55 -1.44
C GLY A 31 -9.95 10.14 -2.83
N GLY A 32 -9.60 8.95 -3.33
CA GLY A 32 -10.04 8.44 -4.63
C GLY A 32 -9.37 9.10 -5.84
N ARG A 33 -8.26 9.82 -5.65
CA ARG A 33 -7.44 10.35 -6.76
C ARG A 33 -6.69 9.23 -7.47
N PHE A 34 -6.32 8.19 -6.72
CA PHE A 34 -5.73 6.97 -7.24
C PHE A 34 -6.46 5.76 -6.67
N ASP A 35 -6.54 4.68 -7.44
CA ASP A 35 -7.09 3.41 -6.96
C ASP A 35 -6.17 2.73 -5.95
N TYR A 36 -4.85 2.90 -6.12
CA TYR A 36 -3.81 2.13 -5.45
C TYR A 36 -2.55 2.96 -5.21
N GLY A 37 -1.77 2.59 -4.18
CA GLY A 37 -0.46 3.17 -3.89
C GLY A 37 0.63 2.11 -3.72
N VAL A 38 1.86 2.42 -4.14
CA VAL A 38 3.05 1.62 -3.85
C VAL A 38 4.07 2.49 -3.12
N LEU A 39 4.52 2.07 -1.95
CA LEU A 39 5.47 2.78 -1.11
C LEU A 39 6.73 1.97 -0.91
N ILE A 40 7.89 2.61 -1.07
CA ILE A 40 9.19 1.97 -0.91
C ILE A 40 10.04 2.82 0.03
N CYS A 41 10.58 2.19 1.06
CA CYS A 41 11.67 2.76 1.84
C CYS A 41 12.70 1.68 2.14
N TYR A 42 13.73 2.00 2.94
CA TYR A 42 14.82 1.06 3.20
C TYR A 42 14.29 -0.31 3.69
N THR A 43 13.38 -0.36 4.66
CA THR A 43 12.76 -1.61 5.12
C THR A 43 11.30 -1.79 4.73
N GLY A 44 10.67 -0.78 4.13
CA GLY A 44 9.21 -0.70 3.90
C GLY A 44 8.37 -0.49 5.17
N THR A 45 8.92 -0.76 6.36
CA THR A 45 8.19 -0.72 7.64
C THR A 45 7.71 0.68 8.01
N GLY A 46 8.57 1.69 7.88
CA GLY A 46 8.22 3.07 8.27
C GLY A 46 7.06 3.61 7.44
N VAL A 47 7.17 3.55 6.12
CA VAL A 47 6.12 4.03 5.19
C VAL A 47 4.82 3.24 5.37
N CYS A 48 4.87 1.94 5.65
CA CYS A 48 3.70 1.13 5.95
C CYS A 48 3.01 1.57 7.24
N ILE A 49 3.76 1.85 8.31
CA ILE A 49 3.22 2.34 9.58
C ILE A 49 2.57 3.71 9.40
N ALA A 50 3.20 4.63 8.67
CA ALA A 50 2.66 5.97 8.43
C ALA A 50 1.40 5.94 7.55
N ALA A 51 1.42 5.21 6.43
CA ALA A 51 0.27 5.13 5.52
C ALA A 51 -0.99 4.61 6.23
N ASN A 52 -0.84 3.60 7.11
CA ASN A 52 -1.93 3.07 7.94
C ASN A 52 -2.47 4.04 9.02
N LYS A 53 -1.93 5.27 9.13
CA LYS A 53 -2.53 6.33 9.96
C LYS A 53 -3.55 7.18 9.21
N VAL A 54 -3.61 7.06 7.90
CA VAL A 54 -4.62 7.73 7.08
C VAL A 54 -5.86 6.85 7.02
N LYS A 55 -6.99 7.41 7.42
CA LYS A 55 -8.28 6.73 7.42
C LYS A 55 -8.61 6.17 6.03
N GLY A 56 -9.09 4.93 5.97
CA GLY A 56 -9.42 4.24 4.72
C GLY A 56 -8.24 3.51 4.05
N ILE A 57 -7.02 3.66 4.58
CA ILE A 57 -5.83 2.97 4.06
C ILE A 57 -5.55 1.68 4.80
N ARG A 58 -5.32 0.63 4.01
CA ARG A 58 -4.82 -0.67 4.44
C ARG A 58 -3.53 -0.94 3.68
N ALA A 59 -2.42 -0.46 4.25
CA ALA A 59 -1.09 -0.68 3.71
C ALA A 59 -0.51 -2.02 4.18
N ALA A 60 -0.03 -2.84 3.25
CA ALA A 60 0.57 -4.15 3.52
C ALA A 60 2.06 -4.16 3.16
N LEU A 61 2.91 -4.55 4.11
CA LEU A 61 4.34 -4.79 3.85
C LEU A 61 4.53 -6.24 3.40
N CYS A 62 4.98 -6.43 2.16
CA CYS A 62 5.14 -7.76 1.57
C CYS A 62 6.60 -8.03 1.14
N PHE A 63 7.00 -9.30 1.22
CA PHE A 63 8.34 -9.75 0.84
C PHE A 63 8.34 -10.87 -0.21
N ASP A 64 7.16 -11.31 -0.65
CA ASP A 64 6.96 -12.35 -1.65
C ASP A 64 5.61 -12.16 -2.36
N ALA A 65 5.52 -12.71 -3.57
CA ALA A 65 4.36 -12.57 -4.45
C ALA A 65 3.08 -13.15 -3.83
N LYS A 66 3.16 -14.26 -3.07
CA LYS A 66 1.97 -14.91 -2.53
C LYS A 66 1.36 -14.11 -1.39
N THR A 67 2.20 -13.54 -0.53
CA THR A 67 1.76 -12.62 0.52
C THR A 67 1.14 -11.36 -0.08
N ALA A 68 1.69 -10.85 -1.18
CA ALA A 68 1.15 -9.67 -1.86
C ALA A 68 -0.22 -9.95 -2.52
N GLU A 69 -0.35 -11.06 -3.25
CA GLU A 69 -1.64 -11.55 -3.76
C GLU A 69 -2.67 -11.66 -2.63
N GLY A 70 -2.30 -12.32 -1.52
CA GLY A 70 -3.15 -12.48 -0.34
C GLY A 70 -3.52 -11.15 0.33
N ALA A 71 -2.60 -10.17 0.36
CA ALA A 71 -2.89 -8.85 0.88
C ALA A 71 -3.98 -8.14 0.09
N ARG A 72 -3.97 -8.25 -1.25
CA ARG A 72 -5.04 -7.70 -2.08
C ARG A 72 -6.34 -8.50 -1.95
N LEU A 73 -6.22 -9.83 -1.99
CA LEU A 73 -7.34 -10.77 -2.04
C LEU A 73 -8.12 -10.82 -0.73
N TRP A 74 -7.44 -10.95 0.41
CA TRP A 74 -8.11 -11.18 1.70
C TRP A 74 -8.26 -9.90 2.52
N ASN A 75 -7.30 -8.99 2.43
CA ASN A 75 -7.28 -7.80 3.28
C ASN A 75 -7.79 -6.54 2.59
N ASP A 76 -8.12 -6.63 1.29
CA ASP A 76 -8.44 -5.48 0.45
C ASP A 76 -7.39 -4.36 0.62
N ALA A 77 -6.10 -4.74 0.64
CA ALA A 77 -5.01 -3.78 0.77
C ALA A 77 -4.98 -2.87 -0.46
N ASN A 78 -5.09 -1.56 -0.24
CA ASN A 78 -5.07 -0.53 -1.29
C ASN A 78 -3.72 0.20 -1.36
N VAL A 79 -2.80 -0.10 -0.44
CA VAL A 79 -1.41 0.34 -0.52
C VAL A 79 -0.48 -0.85 -0.30
N LEU A 80 0.52 -1.00 -1.16
CA LEU A 80 1.58 -2.00 -1.04
C LEU A 80 2.87 -1.32 -0.58
N ALA A 81 3.51 -1.86 0.45
CA ALA A 81 4.79 -1.38 0.96
C ALA A 81 5.90 -2.41 0.69
N LEU A 82 7.06 -1.94 0.23
CA LEU A 82 8.20 -2.78 -0.15
C LEU A 82 9.51 -2.32 0.50
N SER A 83 10.43 -3.27 0.65
CA SER A 83 11.76 -3.06 1.24
C SER A 83 12.83 -2.94 0.16
N ALA A 84 13.40 -1.75 0.02
CA ALA A 84 14.56 -1.53 -0.87
C ALA A 84 15.84 -2.23 -0.39
N ARG A 85 15.92 -2.61 0.89
CA ARG A 85 17.06 -3.33 1.47
C ARG A 85 17.06 -4.81 1.11
N LEU A 86 15.88 -5.43 1.09
CA LEU A 86 15.75 -6.90 1.06
C LEU A 86 15.41 -7.45 -0.33
N LEU A 87 14.71 -6.68 -1.15
CA LEU A 87 14.19 -7.16 -2.43
C LEU A 87 15.13 -6.78 -3.56
N SER A 88 15.36 -7.72 -4.49
CA SER A 88 15.88 -7.38 -5.81
C SER A 88 14.77 -6.73 -6.65
N GLU A 89 15.14 -6.11 -7.77
CA GLU A 89 14.17 -5.52 -8.68
C GLU A 89 13.22 -6.58 -9.28
N GLU A 90 13.75 -7.77 -9.59
CA GLU A 90 12.96 -8.89 -10.13
C GLU A 90 11.92 -9.36 -9.12
N VAL A 91 12.32 -9.56 -7.86
CA VAL A 91 11.38 -9.96 -6.80
C VAL A 91 10.36 -8.86 -6.53
N ALA A 92 10.76 -7.59 -6.55
CA ALA A 92 9.84 -6.48 -6.41
C ALA A 92 8.79 -6.43 -7.54
N LYS A 93 9.19 -6.71 -8.79
CA LYS A 93 8.27 -6.81 -9.93
C LYS A 93 7.27 -7.96 -9.75
N GLU A 94 7.74 -9.16 -9.38
CA GLU A 94 6.86 -10.30 -9.11
C GLU A 94 5.83 -10.00 -8.02
N ILE A 95 6.24 -9.29 -6.97
CA ILE A 95 5.36 -8.86 -5.88
C ILE A 95 4.29 -7.88 -6.37
N VAL A 96 4.69 -6.85 -7.13
CA VAL A 96 3.76 -5.84 -7.65
C VAL A 96 2.79 -6.46 -8.65
N ASP A 97 3.28 -7.33 -9.55
CA ASP A 97 2.46 -8.02 -10.53
C ASP A 97 1.43 -8.93 -9.86
N ALA A 98 1.83 -9.71 -8.85
CA ALA A 98 0.92 -10.56 -8.09
C ALA A 98 -0.15 -9.75 -7.34
N TRP A 99 0.22 -8.63 -6.73
CA TRP A 99 -0.72 -7.73 -6.05
C TRP A 99 -1.74 -7.13 -7.02
N LEU A 100 -1.29 -6.64 -8.19
CA LEU A 100 -2.15 -6.05 -9.22
C LEU A 100 -2.97 -7.08 -10.00
N SER A 101 -2.57 -8.36 -10.00
CA SER A 101 -3.31 -9.42 -10.69
C SER A 101 -4.69 -9.71 -10.07
N VAL A 102 -4.90 -9.32 -8.81
CA VAL A 102 -6.14 -9.54 -8.08
C VAL A 102 -7.13 -8.42 -8.40
N ALA A 103 -8.14 -8.74 -9.21
CA ALA A 103 -9.14 -7.77 -9.67
C ALA A 103 -10.08 -7.27 -8.57
N ALA A 104 -10.40 -8.11 -7.58
CA ALA A 104 -11.27 -7.78 -6.47
C ALA A 104 -10.95 -8.63 -5.24
N PRO A 105 -11.23 -8.14 -4.01
CA PRO A 105 -11.15 -8.95 -2.80
C PRO A 105 -12.07 -10.16 -2.83
N ASP A 106 -11.71 -11.18 -2.07
CA ASP A 106 -12.54 -12.33 -1.80
C ASP A 106 -13.81 -11.90 -1.03
N PRO A 107 -15.01 -12.17 -1.56
CA PRO A 107 -16.26 -11.82 -0.89
C PRO A 107 -16.42 -12.45 0.50
N SER A 108 -15.77 -13.58 0.78
CA SER A 108 -15.81 -14.26 2.08
C SER A 108 -15.09 -13.47 3.18
N GLU A 109 -14.10 -12.66 2.82
CA GLU A 109 -13.34 -11.80 3.75
C GLU A 109 -14.00 -10.44 4.00
N LYS A 110 -15.08 -10.12 3.28
CA LYS A 110 -15.80 -8.85 3.40
C LYS A 110 -16.13 -8.52 4.86
N ARG A 111 -16.60 -9.51 5.64
CA ARG A 111 -16.94 -9.31 7.06
C ARG A 111 -15.74 -8.86 7.88
N ASN A 112 -14.55 -9.38 7.62
CA ASN A 112 -13.33 -9.02 8.34
C ASN A 112 -12.88 -7.61 7.96
N VAL A 113 -12.88 -7.30 6.66
CA VAL A 113 -12.57 -5.95 6.16
C VAL A 113 -13.54 -4.90 6.70
N ASP A 114 -14.85 -5.19 6.73
CA ASP A 114 -15.86 -4.30 7.29
C ASP A 114 -15.63 -4.02 8.78
N ARG A 115 -15.14 -5.00 9.56
CA ARG A 115 -14.81 -4.80 10.97
C ARG A 115 -13.62 -3.86 11.16
N VAL A 116 -12.61 -3.95 10.31
CA VAL A 116 -11.47 -3.02 10.32
C VAL A 116 -11.95 -1.61 9.99
N ARG A 117 -12.74 -1.46 8.92
CA ARG A 117 -13.34 -0.17 8.55
C ARG A 117 -14.20 0.42 9.67
N ALA A 118 -15.04 -0.39 10.32
CA ALA A 118 -15.86 0.07 11.43
C ALA A 118 -15.00 0.56 12.62
N TYR A 119 -13.91 -0.14 12.93
CA TYR A 119 -12.96 0.31 13.95
C TYR A 119 -12.32 1.65 13.58
N GLU A 120 -11.88 1.81 12.33
CA GLU A 120 -11.34 3.07 11.80
C GLU A 120 -12.35 4.22 11.92
N GLU A 121 -13.60 4.02 11.52
CA GLU A 121 -14.66 5.03 11.62
C GLU A 121 -14.91 5.50 13.06
N GLU A 122 -14.81 4.60 14.03
CA GLU A 122 -15.03 4.91 15.45
C GLU A 122 -13.81 5.58 16.12
N HIS A 123 -12.59 5.22 15.71
CA HIS A 123 -11.37 5.55 16.46
C HIS A 123 -10.40 6.50 15.74
N MET A 124 -10.50 6.66 14.42
CA MET A 124 -9.67 7.58 13.64
C MET A 124 -10.46 8.84 13.30
N LYS A 125 -9.87 10.00 13.61
CA LYS A 125 -10.41 11.32 13.29
C LYS A 125 -10.03 11.74 11.88
#